data_AF-A0A3C1RCW8-F1
#
_entry.id   AF-A0A3C1RCW8-F1
#
_cell.length_a   1.000
_cell.length_b   1.000
_cell.length_c   1.000
_cell.angle_alpha   90.00
_cell.angle_beta   90.00
_cell.angle_gamma   90.00
#
_symmetry.space_group_name_H-M   'P 1'
#
loop_
_entity.id
_entity.type
_entity.pdbx_description
1 polymer ?
#
loop_
_entity_poly.entity_id
_entity_poly.type
_entity_poly.pdbx_seq_one_letter_code
_entity_poly.pdbx_strand_id
1 'polypeptide(L)' 'SEGKTVKVAYKGPVLDTVKDILGGVRSTCTYVGASKLKELSKRTTFIRVQEQENQVFKE' A
#
# COMPACT_ATOMS: atom_id res chain seq x y z
N SER A 1 -21.19 -6.94 -16.35
CA SER A 1 -20.79 -5.63 -15.77
C SER A 1 -19.77 -5.92 -14.69
N GLU A 2 -18.52 -5.46 -14.85
CA GLU A 2 -17.37 -5.81 -13.97
C GLU A 2 -17.18 -4.84 -12.79
N GLY A 3 -18.07 -3.84 -12.67
CA GLY A 3 -18.01 -2.81 -11.62
C GLY A 3 -19.04 -3.02 -10.51
N LYS A 4 -18.60 -2.86 -9.25
CA LYS A 4 -19.45 -2.77 -8.05
C LYS A 4 -19.34 -1.37 -7.47
N THR A 5 -20.48 -0.74 -7.17
CA THR A 5 -20.49 0.56 -6.48
C THR A 5 -20.48 0.33 -4.98
N VAL A 6 -19.51 0.90 -4.28
CA VAL A 6 -19.40 0.84 -2.82
C VAL A 6 -19.21 2.24 -2.26
N LYS A 7 -19.80 2.51 -1.10
CA LYS A 7 -19.59 3.77 -0.36
C LYS A 7 -18.38 3.61 0.55
N VAL A 8 -17.56 4.65 0.63
CA VAL A 8 -16.37 4.69 1.49
C VAL A 8 -16.46 5.93 2.38
N ALA A 9 -15.94 5.83 3.60
CA ALA A 9 -15.91 6.97 4.53
C ALA A 9 -15.07 8.13 3.96
N TYR A 10 -15.52 9.36 4.22
CA TYR A 10 -14.75 10.56 3.88
C TYR A 10 -13.50 10.66 4.76
N LYS A 11 -12.34 10.85 4.12
CA LYS A 11 -11.02 10.85 4.79
C LYS A 11 -10.46 12.24 5.09
N GLY A 12 -11.24 13.31 4.88
CA GLY A 12 -10.76 14.67 5.04
C GLY A 12 -9.96 15.19 3.82
N PRO A 13 -9.07 16.18 4.02
CA PRO A 13 -8.23 16.73 2.96
C PRO A 13 -7.31 15.69 2.33
N VAL A 14 -7.18 15.74 1.00
CA VAL A 14 -6.33 14.81 0.24
C VAL A 14 -4.86 14.86 0.64
N LEU A 15 -4.39 16.03 1.09
CA LEU A 15 -2.99 16.26 1.45
C LEU A 15 -2.50 15.30 2.54
N ASP A 16 -3.35 14.99 3.52
CA ASP A 16 -2.97 14.14 4.64
C ASP A 16 -2.81 12.69 4.19
N THR A 17 -3.74 12.20 3.37
CA THR A 17 -3.63 10.88 2.74
C THR A 17 -2.38 10.74 1.87
N VAL A 18 -2.02 11.79 1.12
CA VAL A 18 -0.79 11.79 0.30
C VAL A 18 0.47 11.71 1.17
N LYS A 19 0.51 12.46 2.28
CA LYS A 19 1.63 12.40 3.22
C LYS A 19 1.79 11.01 3.84
N ASP A 20 0.68 10.37 4.23
CA ASP A 20 0.69 9.01 4.78
C ASP A 20 1.24 8.00 3.79
N ILE A 21 0.80 8.06 2.52
CA ILE A 21 1.31 7.19 1.45
C ILE A 21 2.82 7.42 1.26
N LEU A 22 3.27 8.67 1.19
CA LEU A 22 4.69 9.00 1.05
C LEU A 22 5.51 8.53 2.25
N GLY A 23 4.96 8.60 3.46
CA GLY A 23 5.56 8.05 4.68
C GLY A 23 5.74 6.54 4.61
N GLY A 24 4.71 5.81 4.18
CA GLY A 24 4.75 4.35 4.00
C GLY A 24 5.74 3.90 2.92
N VAL A 25 5.83 4.65 1.81
CA VAL A 25 6.83 4.36 0.77
C VAL A 25 8.25 4.57 1.32
N ARG A 26 8.48 5.64 2.08
CA ARG A 26 9.79 5.91 2.71
C ARG A 26 10.18 4.83 3.73
N SER A 27 9.26 4.42 4.60
CA SER A 27 9.53 3.35 5.57
C SER A 27 9.86 2.03 4.86
N THR A 28 9.13 1.69 3.80
CA THR A 28 9.43 0.53 2.95
C THR A 28 10.82 0.60 2.35
N CYS A 29 11.23 1.75 1.80
CA CYS A 29 12.58 1.97 1.30
C CYS A 29 13.65 1.74 2.39
N THR A 30 13.39 2.16 3.63
CA THR A 30 14.28 1.88 4.76
C THR A 30 14.38 0.37 5.05
N TYR A 31 13.27 -0.37 5.05
CA TYR A 31 13.26 -1.82 5.31
C TYR A 31 14.11 -2.62 4.31
N VAL A 32 14.05 -2.26 3.03
CA VAL A 32 14.79 -2.98 1.96
C VAL A 32 16.16 -2.37 1.67
N GLY A 33 16.56 -1.32 2.40
CA GLY A 33 17.82 -0.60 2.18
C GLY A 33 17.93 0.08 0.81
N ALA A 34 16.82 0.59 0.28
CA ALA A 34 16.78 1.31 -0.99
C ALA A 34 16.89 2.84 -0.77
N SER A 35 17.89 3.48 -1.37
CA SER A 35 18.04 4.95 -1.29
C SER A 35 17.17 5.70 -2.28
N LYS A 36 16.71 5.03 -3.34
CA LYS A 36 15.89 5.59 -4.43
C LYS A 36 14.84 4.58 -4.87
N LEU A 37 13.70 5.06 -5.37
CA LEU A 37 12.61 4.18 -5.83
C LEU A 37 13.04 3.18 -6.90
N LYS A 38 13.96 3.55 -7.81
CA LYS A 38 14.47 2.64 -8.84
C LYS A 38 15.19 1.40 -8.30
N GLU A 39 15.60 1.42 -7.03
CA GLU A 39 16.33 0.32 -6.40
C GLU A 39 15.39 -0.73 -5.79
N LEU A 40 14.12 -0.38 -5.55
CA LEU A 40 13.13 -1.30 -4.97
C LEU A 40 13.02 -2.60 -5.75
N SER A 41 12.95 -2.53 -7.09
CA SER A 41 12.78 -3.71 -7.94
C SER A 41 13.96 -4.69 -7.88
N LYS A 42 15.16 -4.21 -7.51
CA LYS A 42 16.36 -5.05 -7.40
C LYS A 42 16.62 -5.54 -5.98
N ARG A 43 16.23 -4.77 -4.96
CA ARG A 43 16.55 -5.05 -3.54
C ARG A 43 15.44 -5.77 -2.79
N THR A 44 14.20 -5.73 -3.27
CA THR A 44 13.05 -6.28 -2.53
C THR A 44 12.90 -7.78 -2.79
N THR A 45 12.77 -8.56 -1.72
CA THR A 45 12.39 -9.97 -1.78
C THR A 45 11.03 -10.16 -1.15
N PHE A 46 10.13 -10.88 -1.82
CA PHE A 46 8.79 -11.16 -1.32
C PHE A 46 8.71 -12.59 -0.80
N ILE A 47 7.92 -12.78 0.26
CA ILE A 47 7.59 -14.09 0.82
C ILE A 47 6.09 -14.29 0.65
N ARG A 48 5.68 -15.48 0.20
CA ARG A 48 4.27 -15.85 0.07
C ARG A 48 3.72 -16.25 1.44
N VAL A 49 2.67 -15.57 1.89
CA VAL A 49 1.90 -15.93 3.09
C VAL A 49 0.70 -16.81 2.71
N GLN A 50 0.24 -17.65 3.65
CA GLN A 50 -0.91 -18.55 3.45
C GLN A 50 -2.24 -17.95 3.91
N GLU A 51 -2.22 -16.97 4.82
CA GLU A 51 -3.42 -16.32 5.34
C GLU A 51 -3.72 -15.03 4.58
N GLN A 52 -4.96 -14.89 4.13
CA GLN A 52 -5.41 -13.74 3.36
C GLN A 52 -6.34 -12.89 4.25
N GLU A 53 -5.75 -11.99 5.03
CA GLU A 53 -6.45 -11.10 5.99
C GLU A 53 -7.26 -9.98 5.30
N ASN A 54 -7.59 -10.14 4.02
CA ASN A 54 -8.38 -9.12 3.32
C ASN A 54 -9.87 -9.28 3.67
N GLN A 55 -10.27 -8.66 4.78
CA GLN A 55 -11.64 -8.62 5.27
C GLN A 55 -12.57 -7.72 4.43
N VAL A 56 -12.03 -6.92 3.50
CA VAL A 56 -12.77 -5.88 2.76
C VAL A 56 -13.74 -6.45 1.73
N PHE A 57 -13.50 -7.68 1.27
CA PHE A 57 -14.31 -8.36 0.25
C PHE A 57 -15.03 -9.61 0.77
N LYS A 58 -15.19 -9.75 2.09
CA LYS A 58 -16.10 -10.77 2.63
C LYS A 58 -17.53 -10.43 2.21
N GLU A 59 -18.22 -11.38 1.60
CA GLU A 59 -19.64 -11.25 1.23
C GLU A 59 -20.51 -10.89 2.43
#